data_AF-A0A5D0HAG5-F1
#
_entry.id   AF-A0A5D0HAG5-F1
#
_cell.length_a   1.000
_cell.length_b   1.000
_cell.length_c   1.000
_cell.angle_alpha   90.00
_cell.angle_beta   90.00
_cell.angle_gamma   90.00
#
_symmetry.space_group_name_H-M   'P 1'
#
loop_
_entity.id
_entity.type
_entity.pdbx_description
1 polymer ?
#
loop_
_entity_poly.entity_id
_entity_poly.type
_entity_poly.pdbx_seq_one_letter_code
_entity_poly.pdbx_strand_id
1 'polypeptide(L)'
;VWATSWGVSTRLMGALIMTHSDDNGLVLPPNLAPYQVVIVPIYKNEEQFEAISKVAEDIISDLRERNISVKFDKRDTLRPGAKFAQHELQGVPLRIAVGPKDLEDGTVEVARRDTLTKQTVILDRINVVI
;
A
#
# COMPACT_ATOMS: atom_id res chain seq x y z
N VAL A 1 2.88 22.67 46.45
CA VAL A 1 2.79 21.51 45.53
C VAL A 1 2.71 22.06 44.13
N TRP A 2 3.64 21.69 43.24
CA TRP A 2 3.58 22.06 41.84
C TRP A 2 2.85 20.94 41.11
N ALA A 3 1.71 21.24 40.50
CA ALA A 3 0.91 20.28 39.77
C ALA A 3 0.77 20.72 38.32
N THR A 4 0.79 19.75 37.41
CA THR A 4 0.56 19.92 35.98
C THR A 4 -0.55 18.99 35.51
N SER A 5 -1.37 19.43 34.56
CA SER A 5 -2.38 18.59 33.90
C SER A 5 -2.34 18.80 32.38
N TRP A 6 -2.65 17.74 31.63
CA TRP A 6 -2.75 17.74 30.17
C TRP A 6 -3.85 16.78 29.72
N GLY A 7 -4.36 16.97 28.52
CA GLY A 7 -5.44 16.16 27.95
C GLY A 7 -5.35 16.07 26.43
N VAL A 8 -5.67 14.90 25.89
CA VAL A 8 -5.74 14.61 24.46
C VAL A 8 -7.10 14.00 24.13
N SER A 9 -7.57 14.19 22.90
CA SER A 9 -8.83 13.64 22.44
C SER A 9 -8.75 13.20 20.97
N THR A 10 -9.82 12.57 20.48
CA THR A 10 -9.97 12.15 19.08
C THR A 10 -9.87 13.29 18.07
N ARG A 11 -9.90 14.56 18.52
CA ARG A 11 -9.63 15.74 17.68
C ARG A 11 -8.28 15.67 16.96
N LEU A 12 -7.30 14.95 17.51
CA LEU A 12 -6.02 14.71 16.82
C LEU A 12 -6.18 13.94 15.50
N MET A 13 -7.18 13.05 15.40
CA MET A 13 -7.48 12.36 14.13
C MET A 13 -7.96 13.36 13.07
N GLY A 14 -8.82 14.30 13.44
CA GLY A 14 -9.27 15.37 12.54
C GLY A 14 -8.11 16.25 12.07
N ALA A 15 -7.21 16.63 12.99
CA ALA A 15 -6.02 17.39 12.66
C ALA A 15 -5.10 16.65 11.67
N LEU A 16 -4.88 15.34 11.88
CA LEU A 16 -4.11 14.50 10.96
C LEU A 16 -4.73 14.47 9.57
N ILE A 17 -6.04 14.22 9.49
CA ILE A 17 -6.76 14.16 8.21
C ILE A 17 -6.63 15.49 7.47
N MET A 18 -6.90 16.62 8.14
CA MET A 18 -6.82 17.95 7.52
C MET A 18 -5.40 18.37 7.12
N THR A 19 -4.37 17.86 7.81
CA THR A 19 -2.98 18.25 7.56
C THR A 19 -2.38 17.54 6.35
N HIS A 20 -2.72 16.26 6.15
CA HIS A 20 -2.05 15.43 5.15
C HIS A 20 -2.89 15.12 3.91
N SER A 21 -4.23 15.10 4.03
CA SER A 21 -5.10 14.71 2.91
C SER A 21 -5.01 15.72 1.75
N ASP A 22 -5.29 15.24 0.55
CA ASP A 22 -5.29 16.02 -0.68
C ASP A 22 -6.60 15.83 -1.47
N ASP A 23 -6.68 16.38 -2.68
CA ASP A 23 -7.86 16.27 -3.55
C ASP A 23 -8.18 14.82 -3.97
N ASN A 24 -7.21 13.91 -3.88
CA ASN A 24 -7.37 12.49 -4.20
C ASN A 24 -7.82 11.66 -2.99
N GLY A 25 -7.89 12.25 -1.80
CA GLY A 25 -8.40 11.60 -0.59
C GLY A 25 -7.43 11.63 0.58
N LEU A 26 -7.51 10.60 1.43
CA LEU A 26 -6.67 10.49 2.61
C LEU A 26 -5.20 10.31 2.23
N VAL A 27 -4.30 10.85 3.05
CA VAL A 27 -2.88 10.51 3.05
C VAL A 27 -2.52 10.18 4.49
N LEU A 28 -2.41 8.89 4.79
CA LEU A 28 -2.14 8.44 6.15
C LEU A 28 -0.64 8.27 6.37
N PRO A 29 -0.08 8.80 7.47
CA PRO A 29 1.27 8.45 7.89
C PRO A 29 1.42 6.93 8.05
N PRO A 30 2.53 6.31 7.62
CA PRO A 30 2.71 4.85 7.67
C PRO A 30 2.52 4.23 9.05
N ASN A 31 2.83 4.96 10.12
CA ASN A 31 2.68 4.45 11.50
C ASN A 31 1.23 4.34 11.97
N LEU A 32 0.28 4.96 11.26
CA LEU A 32 -1.13 5.02 11.62
C LEU A 32 -2.03 4.38 10.56
N ALA A 33 -1.49 4.06 9.38
CA ALA A 33 -2.22 3.40 8.32
C ALA A 33 -2.60 1.97 8.73
N PRO A 34 -3.88 1.55 8.61
CA PRO A 34 -4.30 0.18 8.91
C PRO A 34 -3.58 -0.86 8.04
N TYR A 35 -3.35 -0.50 6.78
CA TYR A 35 -2.48 -1.21 5.85
C TYR A 35 -1.47 -0.21 5.33
N GLN A 36 -0.19 -0.49 5.52
CA GLN A 36 0.90 0.32 5.01
C GLN A 36 1.11 0.05 3.52
N VAL A 37 0.95 -1.21 3.12
CA VAL A 37 1.16 -1.68 1.75
C VAL A 37 -0.08 -2.40 1.24
N VAL A 38 -0.49 -2.12 0.01
CA VAL A 38 -1.48 -2.93 -0.71
C VAL A 38 -0.90 -3.51 -1.99
N ILE A 39 -1.11 -4.80 -2.21
CA ILE A 39 -0.71 -5.50 -3.42
C ILE A 39 -1.94 -5.68 -4.29
N VAL A 40 -1.87 -5.20 -5.53
CA VAL A 40 -2.94 -5.30 -6.52
C VAL A 40 -2.44 -6.10 -7.73
N PRO A 41 -2.96 -7.31 -7.96
CA PRO A 41 -2.59 -8.13 -9.10
C PRO A 41 -3.23 -7.60 -10.39
N ILE A 42 -2.47 -7.58 -11.48
CA ILE A 42 -2.94 -7.27 -12.83
C ILE A 42 -2.79 -8.53 -13.67
N TYR A 43 -3.90 -9.14 -14.08
CA TYR A 43 -3.89 -10.40 -14.83
C TYR A 43 -5.01 -10.41 -15.88
N LYS A 44 -4.84 -11.25 -16.91
CA LYS A 44 -5.88 -11.51 -17.92
C LYS A 44 -6.45 -12.92 -17.81
N ASN A 45 -5.61 -13.88 -17.43
CA ASN A 45 -5.93 -15.29 -17.35
C ASN A 45 -5.68 -15.81 -15.93
N GLU A 46 -6.29 -16.95 -15.59
CA GLU A 46 -6.20 -17.57 -14.27
C GLU A 46 -4.78 -18.09 -13.97
N GLU A 47 -4.07 -18.62 -14.96
CA GLU A 47 -2.67 -19.03 -14.81
C GLU A 47 -1.74 -17.88 -14.40
N GLN A 48 -1.96 -16.68 -14.96
CA GLN A 48 -1.20 -15.48 -14.59
C GLN A 48 -1.53 -15.06 -13.16
N PHE A 49 -2.79 -15.18 -12.77
CA PHE A 49 -3.23 -14.85 -11.41
C PHE A 49 -2.56 -15.76 -10.38
N GLU A 50 -2.48 -17.06 -10.65
CA GLU A 50 -1.80 -18.02 -9.77
C GLU A 50 -0.30 -17.72 -9.65
N ALA A 51 0.37 -17.42 -10.76
CA ALA A 51 1.78 -17.06 -10.76
C ALA A 51 2.05 -15.77 -9.95
N ILE A 52 1.21 -14.74 -10.14
CA ILE A 52 1.30 -13.48 -9.39
C ILE A 52 0.97 -13.67 -7.92
N SER A 53 -0.01 -14.52 -7.60
CA SER A 53 -0.42 -14.78 -6.21
C SER A 53 0.70 -15.41 -5.39
N LYS A 54 1.48 -16.32 -5.97
CA LYS A 54 2.67 -16.90 -5.31
C LYS A 54 3.70 -15.83 -4.95
N VAL A 55 4.08 -14.99 -5.90
CA VAL A 55 5.03 -13.89 -5.65
C VAL A 55 4.46 -12.87 -4.65
N ALA A 56 3.15 -12.59 -4.71
CA ALA A 56 2.51 -11.73 -3.74
C ALA A 56 2.54 -12.32 -2.32
N GLU A 57 2.33 -13.63 -2.17
CA GLU A 57 2.43 -14.32 -0.87
C GLU A 57 3.83 -14.26 -0.29
N ASP A 58 4.87 -14.46 -1.12
CA ASP A 58 6.27 -14.32 -0.71
C ASP A 58 6.57 -12.89 -0.21
N ILE A 59 6.17 -11.87 -0.97
CA ILE A 59 6.31 -10.45 -0.58
C ILE A 59 5.57 -10.17 0.73
N ILE A 60 4.36 -10.72 0.91
CA ILE A 60 3.58 -10.54 2.13
C ILE A 60 4.29 -11.15 3.33
N SER A 61 4.90 -12.33 3.17
CA SER A 61 5.66 -12.99 4.23
C SER A 61 6.84 -12.12 4.66
N ASP A 62 7.68 -11.70 3.71
CA ASP A 62 8.87 -10.87 3.95
C ASP A 62 8.53 -9.55 4.66
N LEU A 63 7.46 -8.89 4.23
CA LEU A 63 7.03 -7.63 4.81
C LEU A 63 6.43 -7.81 6.20
N ARG A 64 5.70 -8.91 6.45
CA ARG A 64 5.16 -9.22 7.77
C ARG A 64 6.23 -9.56 8.78
N GLU A 65 7.32 -10.21 8.37
CA GLU A 65 8.48 -10.43 9.25
C GLU A 65 9.09 -9.11 9.75
N ARG A 66 8.94 -8.04 8.97
CA ARG A 66 9.35 -6.67 9.32
C ARG A 66 8.28 -5.87 10.06
N ASN A 67 7.19 -6.53 10.46
CA ASN A 67 6.06 -5.92 11.14
C ASN A 67 5.31 -4.87 10.28
N ILE A 68 5.34 -5.03 8.95
CA ILE A 68 4.65 -4.16 8.01
C ILE A 68 3.27 -4.74 7.69
N SER A 69 2.23 -3.91 7.78
CA SER A 69 0.86 -4.34 7.50
C SER A 69 0.58 -4.33 5.99
N VAL A 70 0.31 -5.52 5.44
CA VAL A 70 0.09 -5.73 3.99
C VAL A 70 -1.28 -6.32 3.71
N LYS A 71 -1.95 -5.79 2.68
CA LYS A 71 -3.21 -6.31 2.15
C LYS A 71 -3.05 -6.76 0.69
N PHE A 72 -3.51 -7.97 0.38
CA PHE A 72 -3.62 -8.44 -1.00
C PHE A 72 -5.05 -8.29 -1.51
N ASP A 73 -5.25 -7.51 -2.58
CA ASP A 73 -6.57 -7.25 -3.15
C ASP A 73 -6.90 -8.16 -4.35
N LYS A 74 -7.28 -9.40 -4.03
CA LYS A 74 -7.66 -10.43 -5.00
C LYS A 74 -9.10 -10.36 -5.53
N ARG A 75 -9.85 -9.27 -5.25
CA ARG A 75 -11.24 -9.15 -5.72
C ARG A 75 -11.30 -9.08 -7.24
N ASP A 76 -12.04 -9.95 -7.90
CA ASP A 76 -12.26 -9.93 -9.35
C ASP A 76 -13.35 -8.94 -9.78
N THR A 77 -14.20 -8.51 -8.83
CA THR A 77 -15.34 -7.62 -9.07
C THR A 77 -14.98 -6.21 -9.55
N LEU A 78 -13.72 -5.78 -9.39
CA LEU A 78 -13.25 -4.45 -9.75
C LEU A 78 -12.08 -4.51 -10.71
N ARG A 79 -12.10 -3.63 -11.71
CA ARG A 79 -10.96 -3.41 -12.60
C ARG A 79 -9.75 -2.89 -11.80
N PRO A 80 -8.50 -3.22 -12.18
CA PRO A 80 -7.30 -2.78 -11.47
C PRO A 80 -7.25 -1.26 -11.23
N GLY A 81 -7.60 -0.44 -12.23
CA GLY A 81 -7.66 1.01 -12.08
C GLY A 81 -8.67 1.50 -11.03
N ALA A 82 -9.79 0.80 -10.85
CA ALA A 82 -10.76 1.13 -9.80
C ALA A 82 -10.22 0.76 -8.41
N LYS A 83 -9.49 -0.36 -8.29
CA LYS A 83 -8.80 -0.72 -7.05
C LYS A 83 -7.73 0.31 -6.67
N PHE A 84 -6.98 0.80 -7.65
CA PHE A 84 -5.97 1.83 -7.47
C PHE A 84 -6.58 3.09 -6.84
N ALA A 85 -7.62 3.63 -7.48
CA ALA A 85 -8.33 4.81 -6.97
C ALA A 85 -8.94 4.56 -5.58
N GLN A 86 -9.47 3.36 -5.32
CA GLN A 86 -10.03 3.03 -4.02
C GLN A 86 -8.98 3.09 -2.90
N HIS A 87 -7.81 2.47 -3.10
CA HIS A 87 -6.76 2.44 -2.08
C HIS A 87 -6.05 3.79 -1.94
N GLU A 88 -5.95 4.56 -3.03
CA GLU A 88 -5.47 5.94 -3.00
C GLU A 88 -6.43 6.84 -2.20
N LEU A 89 -7.74 6.73 -2.42
CA LEU A 89 -8.76 7.45 -1.65
C LEU A 89 -8.72 7.10 -0.15
N GLN A 90 -8.47 5.83 0.17
CA GLN A 90 -8.33 5.34 1.55
C GLN A 90 -7.01 5.75 2.21
N GLY A 91 -6.05 6.28 1.45
CA GLY A 91 -4.77 6.77 1.94
C GLY A 91 -3.78 5.70 2.33
N VAL A 92 -3.82 4.54 1.67
CA VAL A 92 -2.79 3.51 1.82
C VAL A 92 -1.44 4.09 1.36
N PRO A 93 -0.39 4.12 2.20
CA PRO A 93 0.87 4.79 1.88
C PRO A 93 1.57 4.27 0.63
N LEU A 94 1.61 2.95 0.45
CA LEU A 94 2.29 2.29 -0.65
C LEU A 94 1.37 1.30 -1.36
N ARG A 95 1.39 1.33 -2.68
CA ARG A 95 0.76 0.33 -3.54
C ARG A 95 1.82 -0.39 -4.34
N ILE A 96 1.76 -1.71 -4.34
CA ILE A 96 2.53 -2.57 -5.24
C ILE A 96 1.57 -3.11 -6.30
N ALA A 97 1.87 -2.88 -7.57
CA ALA A 97 1.19 -3.51 -8.68
C ALA A 97 2.10 -4.58 -9.28
N VAL A 98 1.56 -5.78 -9.48
CA VAL A 98 2.27 -6.91 -10.06
C VAL A 98 1.51 -7.35 -11.30
N GLY A 99 2.10 -7.13 -12.47
CA GLY A 99 1.60 -7.59 -13.75
C GLY A 99 2.43 -8.75 -14.32
N PRO A 100 1.95 -9.41 -15.40
CA PRO A 100 2.67 -10.51 -16.04
C PRO A 100 4.00 -10.07 -16.66
N LYS A 101 4.07 -8.84 -17.20
CA LYS A 101 5.31 -8.28 -17.75
C LYS A 101 6.35 -8.04 -16.66
N ASP A 102 5.91 -7.43 -15.56
CA ASP A 102 6.80 -7.16 -14.42
C ASP A 102 7.31 -8.48 -13.83
N LEU A 103 6.46 -9.52 -13.79
CA LEU A 103 6.83 -10.87 -13.37
C LEU A 103 7.89 -11.51 -14.28
N GLU A 104 7.77 -11.37 -15.61
CA GLU A 104 8.75 -11.86 -16.59
C GLU A 104 10.11 -11.15 -16.42
N ASP A 105 10.09 -9.86 -16.10
CA ASP A 105 11.28 -9.03 -15.91
C ASP A 105 11.86 -9.10 -14.47
N GLY A 106 11.19 -9.80 -13.55
CA GLY A 106 11.58 -9.89 -12.14
C GLY A 106 11.44 -8.57 -11.38
N THR A 107 10.51 -7.72 -11.78
CA THR A 107 10.27 -6.39 -11.24
C THR A 107 8.84 -6.22 -10.71
N VAL A 108 8.59 -5.13 -9.97
CA VAL A 108 7.28 -4.70 -9.50
C VAL A 108 7.13 -3.19 -9.60
N GLU A 109 5.92 -2.70 -9.85
CA GLU A 109 5.64 -1.27 -9.81
C GLU A 109 5.23 -0.87 -8.38
N VAL A 110 6.00 0.03 -7.76
CA VAL A 110 5.70 0.63 -6.47
C VAL A 110 5.21 2.06 -6.70
N ALA A 111 4.02 2.36 -6.21
CA ALA A 111 3.42 3.70 -6.25
C ALA A 111 3.29 4.26 -4.83
N ARG A 112 3.80 5.47 -4.64
CA ARG A 112 3.69 6.22 -3.38
C ARG A 112 2.43 7.09 -3.36
N ARG A 113 1.73 7.10 -2.23
CA ARG A 113 0.50 7.90 -2.08
C ARG A 113 0.76 9.39 -1.92
N ASP A 114 1.81 9.78 -1.21
CA ASP A 114 2.11 11.17 -0.88
C ASP A 114 2.63 11.98 -2.07
N THR A 115 3.50 11.39 -2.87
CA THR A 115 4.11 12.05 -4.05
C THR A 115 3.49 11.65 -5.38
N LEU A 116 2.61 10.63 -5.39
CA LEU A 116 2.02 10.03 -6.60
C LEU A 116 3.08 9.53 -7.60
N THR A 117 4.32 9.33 -7.14
CA THR A 117 5.41 8.84 -7.98
C THR A 117 5.35 7.33 -8.09
N LYS A 118 5.63 6.82 -9.30
CA LYS A 118 5.75 5.40 -9.59
C LYS A 118 7.20 5.05 -9.84
N GLN A 119 7.64 3.92 -9.32
CA GLN A 119 8.99 3.40 -9.50
C GLN A 119 8.92 1.90 -9.75
N THR A 120 9.64 1.44 -10.76
CA THR A 120 9.84 0.01 -10.99
C THR A 120 11.01 -0.45 -10.14
N VAL A 121 10.78 -1.44 -9.29
CA VAL A 121 11.77 -1.98 -8.35
C VAL A 121 11.97 -3.45 -8.64
N ILE A 122 13.22 -3.92 -8.58
CA ILE A 122 13.55 -5.34 -8.68
C ILE A 122 13.01 -6.06 -7.43
N LEU A 123 12.37 -7.22 -7.59
CA LEU A 123 11.77 -8.00 -6.49
C LEU A 123 12.72 -8.17 -5.29
N ASP A 124 13.97 -8.55 -5.54
CA ASP A 124 15.00 -8.74 -4.49
C ASP A 124 15.31 -7.46 -3.71
N ARG A 125 15.07 -6.28 -4.29
CA ARG A 125 15.35 -4.98 -3.68
C ARG A 125 14.12 -4.32 -3.07
N ILE A 126 12.97 -4.99 -3.07
CA ILE A 126 11.73 -4.43 -2.52
C ILE A 126 11.90 -4.02 -1.04
N ASN A 127 12.69 -4.81 -0.32
CA ASN A 127 13.08 -4.63 1.07
C ASN A 127 13.93 -3.38 1.39
N VAL A 128 14.49 -2.72 0.38
CA VAL A 128 15.29 -1.50 0.54
C VAL A 128 14.43 -0.25 0.30
N VAL A 129 13.31 -0.42 -0.40
CA VAL A 129 12.41 0.67 -0.80
C VAL A 129 11.25 0.86 0.17
N ILE A 130 10.86 -0.20 0.88
CA ILE A 130 9.73 -0.24 1.82
C ILE A 130 10.21 -0.11 3.26
#